data_AF-A0A3S1GYG9-F1
#
_entry.id   AF-A0A3S1GYG9-F1
#
_cell.length_a   1.000
_cell.length_b   1.000
_cell.length_c   1.000
_cell.angle_alpha   90.00
_cell.angle_beta   90.00
_cell.angle_gamma   90.00
#
_symmetry.space_group_name_H-M   'P 1'
#
loop_
_entity.id
_entity.type
_entity.pdbx_description
1 polymer ?
#
loop_
_entity_poly.entity_id
_entity_poly.type
_entity_poly.pdbx_seq_one_letter_code
_entity_poly.pdbx_strand_id
1 'polypeptide(L)'
;MDDSPNHSHSPDTVKQAVTEFQRFNGLPVTGQLDQRTVTKMKQPRCGMPDVIKPAQRPLGLRSGGPQAPLAYNAPGYKWESNDVSYKFTSYTRQLPASLVTRAISSAFRKWSDVTPLTFRTQSGDVNIDIAFGRREHGDGYGNAFDGKGGTLAHAFFPGSQKLAGDTHFDDDEQWTMGTDQ
;
A
#
# COMPACT_ATOMS: atom_id res chain seq x y z
N MET A 1 -23.18 -16.89 -9.59
CA MET A 1 -24.18 -15.83 -9.73
C MET A 1 -23.63 -14.67 -8.94
N ASP A 2 -23.03 -13.73 -9.64
CA ASP A 2 -22.38 -12.54 -9.09
C ASP A 2 -23.46 -11.45 -8.98
N ASP A 3 -24.01 -11.30 -7.77
CA ASP A 3 -25.02 -10.29 -7.42
C ASP A 3 -24.35 -9.16 -6.62
N SER A 4 -23.24 -8.66 -7.14
CA SER A 4 -22.67 -7.41 -6.66
C SER A 4 -23.52 -6.23 -7.19
N PRO A 5 -24.09 -5.36 -6.33
CA PRO A 5 -24.94 -4.27 -6.79
C PRO A 5 -24.13 -3.30 -7.64
N ASN A 6 -24.55 -3.11 -8.89
CA ASN A 6 -23.97 -2.17 -9.85
C ASN A 6 -23.98 -0.75 -9.27
N HIS A 7 -22.87 -0.35 -8.63
CA HIS A 7 -22.68 1.00 -8.08
C HIS A 7 -22.37 1.95 -9.25
N SER A 8 -23.42 2.34 -9.99
CA SER A 8 -23.30 3.37 -11.02
C SER A 8 -23.06 4.72 -10.35
N HIS A 9 -21.83 5.22 -10.42
CA HIS A 9 -21.48 6.57 -9.97
C HIS A 9 -22.01 7.61 -10.96
N SER A 10 -22.48 8.76 -10.46
CA SER A 10 -22.94 9.84 -11.34
C SER A 10 -21.79 10.36 -12.22
N PRO A 11 -22.07 10.87 -13.44
CA PRO A 11 -21.05 11.44 -14.31
C PRO A 11 -20.22 12.55 -13.63
N ASP A 12 -20.86 13.37 -12.81
CA ASP A 12 -20.18 14.42 -12.04
C ASP A 12 -19.22 13.84 -10.99
N THR A 13 -19.61 12.76 -10.33
CA THR A 13 -18.75 12.05 -9.35
C THR A 13 -17.52 11.47 -10.05
N VAL A 14 -17.70 10.84 -11.21
CA VAL A 14 -16.59 10.30 -12.02
C VAL A 14 -15.67 11.42 -12.49
N LYS A 15 -16.22 12.53 -13.02
CA LYS A 15 -15.45 13.69 -13.46
C LYS A 15 -14.61 14.29 -12.32
N GLN A 16 -15.18 14.37 -11.12
CA GLN A 16 -14.45 14.84 -9.94
C GLN A 16 -13.31 13.88 -9.58
N ALA A 17 -13.56 12.57 -9.55
CA ALA A 17 -12.53 11.57 -9.23
C ALA A 17 -11.36 11.61 -10.25
N VAL A 18 -11.67 11.75 -11.54
CA VAL A 18 -10.66 11.91 -12.60
C VAL A 18 -9.86 13.19 -12.42
N THR A 19 -10.52 14.30 -12.06
CA THR A 19 -9.86 15.58 -11.77
C THR A 19 -8.87 15.44 -10.61
N GLU A 20 -9.26 14.74 -9.55
CA GLU A 20 -8.40 14.48 -8.38
C GLU A 20 -7.20 13.60 -8.76
N PHE A 21 -7.42 12.51 -9.50
CA PHE A 21 -6.34 11.65 -10.00
C PHE A 21 -5.34 12.41 -10.86
N GLN A 22 -5.83 13.21 -11.82
CA GLN A 22 -4.99 14.00 -12.72
C GLN A 22 -4.13 14.99 -11.94
N ARG A 23 -4.72 15.69 -10.97
CA ARG A 23 -3.99 16.63 -10.09
C ARG A 23 -2.91 15.92 -9.30
N PHE A 24 -3.22 14.78 -8.67
CA PHE A 24 -2.25 14.00 -7.89
C PHE A 24 -1.08 13.51 -8.75
N ASN A 25 -1.36 13.05 -9.97
CA ASN A 25 -0.36 12.49 -10.88
C ASN A 25 0.34 13.54 -11.76
N GLY A 26 0.11 14.84 -11.53
CA GLY A 26 0.74 15.93 -12.29
C GLY A 26 0.33 15.97 -13.78
N LEU A 27 -0.85 15.45 -14.11
CA LEU A 27 -1.40 15.48 -15.47
C LEU A 27 -2.19 16.78 -15.71
N PRO A 28 -2.40 17.19 -16.98
CA PRO A 28 -3.36 18.24 -17.31
C PRO A 28 -4.75 17.91 -16.74
N VAL A 29 -5.31 18.83 -15.97
CA VAL A 29 -6.58 18.62 -15.26
C VAL A 29 -7.75 18.92 -16.21
N THR A 30 -8.20 17.90 -16.92
CA THR A 30 -9.30 17.97 -17.91
C THR A 30 -10.63 17.49 -17.32
N GLY A 31 -10.58 16.66 -16.27
CA GLY A 31 -11.73 15.94 -15.74
C GLY A 31 -12.26 14.86 -16.68
N GLN A 32 -11.53 14.54 -17.76
CA GLN A 32 -11.90 13.54 -18.75
C GLN A 32 -10.93 12.37 -18.72
N LEU A 33 -11.41 11.16 -19.01
CA LEU A 33 -10.57 9.98 -19.20
C LEU A 33 -9.84 10.03 -20.55
N ASP A 34 -8.98 11.04 -20.72
CA ASP A 34 -8.14 11.17 -21.89
C ASP A 34 -7.03 10.11 -21.92
N GLN A 35 -6.39 9.95 -23.08
CA GLN A 35 -5.39 8.92 -23.31
C GLN A 35 -4.23 8.99 -22.30
N ARG A 36 -3.79 10.19 -21.91
CA ARG A 36 -2.69 10.36 -20.95
C ARG A 36 -3.11 9.85 -19.57
N THR A 37 -4.33 10.17 -19.16
CA THR A 37 -4.94 9.73 -17.91
C THR A 37 -5.07 8.21 -17.86
N VAL A 38 -5.65 7.60 -18.91
CA VAL A 38 -5.81 6.14 -18.98
C VAL A 38 -4.46 5.42 -19.01
N THR A 39 -3.48 5.91 -19.79
CA THR A 39 -2.14 5.34 -19.81
C THR A 39 -1.49 5.42 -18.42
N LYS A 40 -1.66 6.53 -17.70
CA LYS A 40 -1.13 6.67 -16.33
C LYS A 40 -1.85 5.73 -15.35
N MET A 41 -3.16 5.57 -15.46
CA MET A 41 -3.97 4.67 -14.61
C MET A 41 -3.53 3.20 -14.73
N LYS A 42 -3.19 2.76 -15.95
CA LYS A 42 -2.77 1.38 -16.25
C LYS A 42 -1.34 1.03 -15.82
N GLN A 43 -0.57 1.97 -15.28
CA GLN A 43 0.77 1.68 -14.78
C GLN A 43 0.70 0.89 -13.46
N PRO A 44 1.59 -0.10 -13.25
CA PRO A 44 1.69 -0.80 -11.97
C PRO A 44 1.93 0.17 -10.82
N ARG A 45 1.29 -0.06 -9.68
CA ARG A 45 1.33 0.87 -8.53
C ARG A 45 1.20 0.17 -7.18
N CYS A 46 1.41 0.95 -6.12
CA CYS A 46 1.04 0.56 -4.76
C CYS A 46 -0.49 0.51 -4.62
N GLY A 47 -1.01 -0.42 -3.81
CA GLY A 47 -2.45 -0.56 -3.52
C GLY A 47 -2.99 0.46 -2.53
N MET A 48 -2.13 1.29 -1.94
CA MET A 48 -2.55 2.30 -0.99
C MET A 48 -3.23 3.49 -1.68
N PRO A 49 -4.33 4.04 -1.12
CA PRO A 49 -4.99 5.21 -1.70
C PRO A 49 -4.09 6.44 -1.75
N ASP A 50 -4.07 7.11 -2.90
CA ASP A 50 -3.33 8.38 -3.12
C ASP A 50 -3.86 9.52 -2.25
N VAL A 51 -5.18 9.58 -2.03
CA VAL A 51 -5.87 10.63 -1.27
C VAL A 51 -6.69 10.01 -0.15
N ILE A 52 -6.27 10.21 1.11
CA ILE A 52 -7.03 9.78 2.28
C ILE A 52 -7.99 10.89 2.71
N LYS A 53 -9.29 10.69 2.44
CA LYS A 53 -10.35 11.62 2.82
C LYS A 53 -10.44 11.77 4.35
N PRO A 54 -10.75 12.95 4.90
CA PRO A 54 -10.83 13.16 6.36
C PRO A 54 -11.68 12.14 7.12
N ALA A 55 -12.78 11.65 6.54
CA ALA A 55 -13.62 10.62 7.17
C ALA A 55 -12.93 9.26 7.31
N GLN A 56 -12.06 8.92 6.35
CA GLN A 56 -11.22 7.73 6.32
C GLN A 56 -9.91 7.93 7.08
N ARG A 57 -9.63 9.17 7.49
CA ARG A 57 -8.48 9.42 8.34
C ARG A 57 -8.75 8.81 9.70
N PRO A 58 -7.71 8.20 10.27
CA PRO A 58 -7.68 7.87 11.67
C PRO A 58 -8.11 9.02 12.57
N LEU A 59 -8.69 8.70 13.73
CA LEU A 59 -9.26 9.70 14.66
C LEU A 59 -8.29 10.86 15.00
N GLY A 60 -6.98 10.59 15.12
CA GLY A 60 -5.94 11.61 15.38
C GLY A 60 -5.50 12.46 14.18
N LEU A 61 -5.96 12.16 12.97
CA LEU A 61 -5.59 12.80 11.69
C LEU A 61 -6.77 13.57 11.04
N ARG A 62 -7.96 13.54 11.65
CA ARG A 62 -9.19 14.14 11.11
C ARG A 62 -9.20 15.66 11.09
N SER A 63 -8.33 16.31 11.86
CA SER A 63 -8.30 17.77 12.04
C SER A 63 -7.60 18.54 10.90
N GLY A 64 -7.03 17.85 9.92
CA GLY A 64 -6.44 18.47 8.72
C GLY A 64 -7.46 18.65 7.60
N GLY A 65 -7.32 19.72 6.81
CA GLY A 65 -8.12 19.91 5.59
C GLY A 65 -7.96 18.76 4.58
N PRO A 66 -8.81 18.67 3.53
CA PRO A 66 -8.83 17.55 2.58
C PRO A 66 -7.48 17.26 1.90
N GLN A 67 -6.63 18.29 1.80
CA GLN A 67 -5.29 18.24 1.18
C GLN A 67 -4.15 18.28 2.20
N ALA A 68 -4.44 18.33 3.50
CA ALA A 68 -3.38 18.30 4.51
C ALA A 68 -2.63 16.96 4.37
N PRO A 69 -1.29 16.96 4.22
CA PRO A 69 -0.51 15.73 4.19
C PRO A 69 -0.85 14.90 5.42
N LEU A 70 -0.97 13.59 5.26
CA LEU A 70 -0.90 12.71 6.43
C LEU A 70 0.46 12.97 7.05
N ALA A 71 0.44 13.63 8.21
CA ALA A 71 1.65 13.84 8.95
C ALA A 71 2.13 12.42 9.34
N TYR A 72 3.24 11.94 8.80
CA TYR A 72 3.82 10.62 9.13
C TYR A 72 4.16 10.50 10.63
N ASN A 73 4.10 11.63 11.35
CA ASN A 73 4.24 11.78 12.80
C ASN A 73 2.89 11.97 13.53
N ALA A 74 1.76 11.66 12.90
CA ALA A 74 0.47 11.81 13.56
C ALA A 74 0.31 10.83 14.73
N PRO A 75 -0.26 11.28 15.86
CA PRO A 75 -0.50 10.42 17.02
C PRO A 75 -1.29 9.17 16.65
N GLY A 76 -0.76 8.00 17.01
CA GLY A 76 -1.36 6.69 16.72
C GLY A 76 -0.94 6.03 15.40
N TYR A 77 -0.06 6.66 14.61
CA TYR A 77 0.43 6.18 13.30
C TYR A 77 1.96 5.99 13.28
N LYS A 78 2.54 5.86 14.47
CA LYS A 78 3.98 5.72 14.71
C LYS A 78 4.19 4.50 15.60
N TRP A 79 5.31 3.80 15.39
CA TRP A 79 5.77 2.77 16.32
C TRP A 79 6.05 3.37 17.71
N GLU A 80 5.53 2.72 18.75
CA GLU A 80 5.79 3.08 20.16
C GLU A 80 7.26 2.82 20.57
N SER A 81 7.94 1.95 19.82
CA SER A 81 9.36 1.60 20.01
C SER A 81 10.14 1.89 18.74
N ASN A 82 11.43 2.22 18.89
CA ASN A 82 12.36 2.26 17.76
C ASN A 82 12.82 0.87 17.32
N ASP A 83 12.69 -0.14 18.18
CA ASP A 83 12.99 -1.53 17.83
C ASP A 83 11.74 -2.18 17.23
N VAL A 84 11.73 -2.29 15.90
CA VAL A 84 10.61 -2.81 15.11
C VAL A 84 10.93 -4.24 14.68
N SER A 85 10.16 -5.18 15.19
CA SER A 85 10.29 -6.60 14.85
C SER A 85 9.45 -6.97 13.63
N TYR A 86 9.94 -7.90 12.81
CA TYR A 86 9.18 -8.42 11.67
C TYR A 86 9.38 -9.92 11.48
N LYS A 87 8.47 -10.56 10.76
CA LYS A 87 8.62 -11.96 10.33
C LYS A 87 8.01 -12.16 8.94
N PHE A 88 8.45 -13.22 8.26
CA PHE A 88 7.83 -13.65 7.02
C PHE A 88 6.78 -14.71 7.33
N THR A 89 5.52 -14.45 7.02
CA THR A 89 4.43 -15.43 7.12
C THR A 89 4.34 -16.29 5.86
N SER A 90 4.73 -15.73 4.72
CA SER A 90 4.91 -16.46 3.47
C SER A 90 6.03 -15.85 2.62
N TYR A 91 6.49 -16.63 1.64
CA TYR A 91 7.46 -16.23 0.63
C TYR A 91 6.88 -16.50 -0.74
N THR A 92 7.22 -15.67 -1.74
CA THR A 92 6.97 -16.04 -3.14
C THR A 92 7.81 -17.25 -3.55
N ARG A 93 7.25 -18.09 -4.41
CA ARG A 93 7.97 -19.25 -4.99
C ARG A 93 8.88 -18.89 -6.16
N GLN A 94 8.85 -17.63 -6.59
CA GLN A 94 9.54 -17.15 -7.79
C GLN A 94 11.00 -16.78 -7.51
N LEU A 95 11.34 -16.53 -6.24
CA LEU A 95 12.68 -16.20 -5.78
C LEU A 95 13.06 -17.13 -4.61
N PRO A 96 14.34 -17.50 -4.48
CA PRO A 96 14.85 -18.11 -3.27
C PRO A 96 14.53 -17.24 -2.04
N ALA A 97 14.11 -17.87 -0.94
CA ALA A 97 13.78 -17.16 0.30
C ALA A 97 14.91 -16.22 0.76
N SER A 98 16.17 -16.63 0.58
CA SER A 98 17.35 -15.81 0.90
C SER A 98 17.42 -14.49 0.11
N LEU A 99 16.97 -14.48 -1.15
CA LEU A 99 16.89 -13.26 -1.96
C LEU A 99 15.78 -12.34 -1.47
N VAL A 100 14.61 -12.90 -1.15
CA VAL A 100 13.48 -12.15 -0.58
C VAL A 100 13.89 -11.53 0.76
N THR A 101 14.45 -12.33 1.68
CA THR A 101 14.95 -11.84 2.97
C THR A 101 15.97 -10.72 2.79
N ARG A 102 16.91 -10.87 1.84
CA ARG A 102 17.92 -9.84 1.55
C ARG A 102 17.29 -8.57 0.98
N ALA A 103 16.31 -8.68 0.09
CA ALA A 103 15.60 -7.54 -0.50
C ALA A 103 14.87 -6.74 0.59
N ILE A 104 14.08 -7.41 1.42
CA ILE A 104 13.36 -6.78 2.54
C ILE A 104 14.34 -6.18 3.56
N SER A 105 15.39 -6.90 3.94
CA SER A 105 16.42 -6.36 4.86
C SER A 105 17.10 -5.11 4.31
N SER A 106 17.30 -5.05 2.99
CA SER A 106 17.88 -3.88 2.32
C SER A 106 16.87 -2.73 2.23
N ALA A 107 15.58 -3.03 2.08
CA ALA A 107 14.51 -2.03 2.12
C ALA A 107 14.37 -1.39 3.51
N PHE A 108 14.40 -2.20 4.58
CA PHE A 108 14.42 -1.69 5.96
C PHE A 108 15.65 -0.84 6.25
N ARG A 109 16.82 -1.20 5.70
CA ARG A 109 18.04 -0.39 5.85
C ARG A 109 17.87 1.04 5.35
N LYS A 110 17.15 1.26 4.24
CA LYS A 110 16.88 2.62 3.74
C LYS A 110 16.19 3.52 4.78
N TRP A 111 15.40 2.94 5.69
CA TRP A 111 14.76 3.67 6.78
C TRP A 111 15.67 3.80 8.02
N SER A 112 16.38 2.73 8.41
CA SER A 112 17.28 2.79 9.57
C SER A 112 18.52 3.67 9.34
N ASP A 113 18.93 3.87 8.09
CA ASP A 113 20.09 4.70 7.75
C ASP A 113 19.88 6.19 8.09
N VAL A 114 18.62 6.63 8.21
CA VAL A 114 18.25 8.04 8.42
C VAL A 114 17.31 8.27 9.60
N THR A 115 17.04 7.22 10.39
CA THR A 115 16.18 7.29 11.59
C THR A 115 16.78 6.46 12.72
N PRO A 116 16.34 6.66 13.98
CA PRO A 116 16.72 5.77 15.07
C PRO A 116 16.09 4.37 15.03
N LEU A 117 15.29 4.04 14.00
CA LEU A 117 14.61 2.76 13.91
C LEU A 117 15.61 1.63 13.66
N THR A 118 15.45 0.52 14.39
CA THR A 118 16.11 -0.75 14.13
C THR A 118 15.08 -1.78 13.70
N PHE A 119 15.45 -2.63 12.73
CA PHE A 119 14.58 -3.69 12.23
C PHE A 119 15.22 -5.05 12.47
N ARG A 120 14.50 -5.96 13.12
CA ARG A 120 15.01 -7.32 13.39
C ARG A 120 13.96 -8.38 13.16
N THR A 121 14.41 -9.54 12.69
CA THR A 121 13.55 -10.71 12.59
C THR A 121 13.28 -11.29 13.98
N GLN A 122 12.04 -11.66 14.26
CA GLN A 122 11.64 -12.33 15.51
C GLN A 122 10.58 -13.40 15.23
N SER A 123 10.47 -14.40 16.12
CA SER A 123 9.39 -15.39 16.12
C SER A 123 8.23 -14.97 17.03
N GLY A 124 7.02 -15.48 16.76
CA GLY A 124 5.83 -15.14 17.56
C GLY A 124 5.21 -13.83 17.10
N ASP A 125 4.59 -13.08 18.01
CA ASP A 125 3.98 -11.80 17.68
C ASP A 125 5.06 -10.75 17.41
N VAL A 126 4.92 -10.03 16.29
CA VAL A 126 5.87 -9.03 15.80
C VAL A 126 5.14 -7.77 15.37
N ASN A 127 5.88 -6.72 15.03
CA ASN A 127 5.28 -5.46 14.57
C ASN A 127 4.86 -5.49 13.10
N ILE A 128 5.52 -6.31 12.27
CA ILE A 128 5.25 -6.37 10.84
C ILE A 128 5.23 -7.84 10.40
N ASP A 129 4.07 -8.34 10.03
CA ASP A 129 3.95 -9.56 9.24
C ASP A 129 4.17 -9.26 7.75
N ILE A 130 5.09 -10.00 7.14
CA ILE A 130 5.40 -9.89 5.71
C ILE A 130 4.84 -11.11 4.98
N ALA A 131 3.89 -10.87 4.09
CA ALA A 131 3.21 -11.93 3.35
C ALA A 131 3.22 -11.69 1.84
N PHE A 132 3.28 -12.79 1.09
CA PHE A 132 2.94 -12.87 -0.31
C PHE A 132 1.58 -13.56 -0.42
N GLY A 133 0.61 -12.90 -1.05
CA GLY A 133 -0.78 -13.34 -1.16
C GLY A 133 -1.34 -13.08 -2.57
N ARG A 134 -2.42 -13.74 -2.95
CA ARG A 134 -3.07 -13.57 -4.26
C ARG A 134 -4.51 -13.18 -4.04
N ARG A 135 -5.04 -12.29 -4.87
CA ARG A 135 -6.45 -11.87 -4.83
C ARG A 135 -6.87 -11.51 -3.40
N GLU A 136 -7.98 -12.04 -2.90
CA GLU A 136 -8.33 -11.92 -1.49
C GLU A 136 -7.40 -12.78 -0.63
N HIS A 137 -6.67 -12.15 0.28
CA HIS A 137 -5.58 -12.78 1.03
C HIS A 137 -5.70 -12.63 2.56
N GLY A 138 -6.92 -12.40 3.07
CA GLY A 138 -7.23 -12.53 4.50
C GLY A 138 -7.25 -11.22 5.28
N ASP A 139 -7.14 -10.08 4.59
CA ASP A 139 -7.30 -8.73 5.13
C ASP A 139 -8.53 -8.00 4.58
N GLY A 140 -9.41 -8.71 3.86
CA GLY A 140 -10.75 -8.29 3.45
C GLY A 140 -10.84 -7.83 2.00
N TYR A 141 -11.98 -8.11 1.36
CA TYR A 141 -12.20 -7.92 -0.09
C TYR A 141 -11.88 -6.52 -0.65
N GLY A 142 -11.90 -5.48 0.17
CA GLY A 142 -11.50 -4.13 -0.25
C GLY A 142 -9.99 -3.98 -0.50
N ASN A 143 -9.18 -4.92 -0.02
CA ASN A 143 -7.73 -4.97 -0.15
C ASN A 143 -7.28 -6.09 -1.10
N ALA A 144 -8.21 -6.81 -1.73
CA ALA A 144 -7.87 -7.91 -2.63
C ALA A 144 -7.00 -7.42 -3.81
N PHE A 145 -5.96 -8.18 -4.14
CA PHE A 145 -5.14 -7.92 -5.33
C PHE A 145 -5.91 -8.22 -6.63
N ASP A 146 -5.52 -7.55 -7.71
CA ASP A 146 -6.13 -7.64 -9.03
C ASP A 146 -5.41 -8.63 -9.98
N GLY A 147 -4.27 -9.16 -9.55
CA GLY A 147 -3.40 -10.01 -10.35
C GLY A 147 -2.37 -9.20 -11.14
N LYS A 148 -1.71 -9.84 -12.09
CA LYS A 148 -0.52 -9.31 -12.77
C LYS A 148 -0.70 -7.92 -13.41
N GLY A 149 0.25 -7.03 -13.15
CA GLY A 149 0.48 -5.72 -13.78
C GLY A 149 -0.24 -4.55 -13.12
N GLY A 150 -1.07 -4.78 -12.10
CA GLY A 150 -1.89 -3.77 -11.45
C GLY A 150 -1.31 -3.35 -10.11
N THR A 151 -1.92 -3.86 -9.04
CA THR A 151 -1.55 -3.58 -7.66
C THR A 151 -0.42 -4.50 -7.21
N LEU A 152 0.75 -3.93 -6.94
CA LEU A 152 1.95 -4.72 -6.62
C LEU A 152 2.00 -5.18 -5.16
N ALA A 153 1.59 -4.32 -4.24
CA ALA A 153 1.70 -4.52 -2.80
C ALA A 153 0.90 -3.45 -2.05
N HIS A 154 0.58 -3.72 -0.78
CA HIS A 154 0.11 -2.71 0.18
C HIS A 154 0.68 -2.96 1.57
N ALA A 155 0.57 -1.97 2.44
CA ALA A 155 0.94 -2.09 3.83
C ALA A 155 0.01 -1.28 4.72
N PHE A 156 -0.23 -1.76 5.92
CA PHE A 156 -1.01 -1.04 6.91
C PHE A 156 -0.13 -0.11 7.73
N PHE A 157 -0.71 0.97 8.24
CA PHE A 157 0.00 1.87 9.13
C PHE A 157 0.39 1.18 10.46
N PRO A 158 1.44 1.69 11.15
CA PRO A 158 1.73 1.30 12.53
C PRO A 158 0.52 1.48 13.44
N GLY A 159 0.41 0.65 14.47
CA GLY A 159 -0.67 0.71 15.44
C GLY A 159 -0.79 -0.57 16.28
N SER A 160 -1.87 -0.67 17.06
CA SER A 160 -2.17 -1.82 17.92
C SER A 160 -3.22 -2.77 17.35
N GLN A 161 -3.73 -2.48 16.15
CA GLN A 161 -4.71 -3.33 15.48
C GLN A 161 -4.02 -4.57 14.89
N LYS A 162 -4.79 -5.65 14.70
CA LYS A 162 -4.26 -6.95 14.27
C LYS A 162 -3.39 -6.92 13.01
N LEU A 163 -3.75 -6.09 12.04
CA LEU A 163 -3.05 -5.97 10.75
C LEU A 163 -2.06 -4.80 10.73
N ALA A 164 -1.87 -4.09 11.85
CA ALA A 164 -1.12 -2.85 11.85
C ALA A 164 0.37 -3.10 11.55
N GLY A 165 0.90 -2.41 10.53
CA GLY A 165 2.26 -2.59 10.03
C GLY A 165 2.43 -3.68 8.99
N ASP A 166 1.49 -4.61 8.89
CA ASP A 166 1.60 -5.76 7.99
C ASP A 166 1.77 -5.30 6.55
N THR A 167 2.63 -6.00 5.82
CA THR A 167 3.02 -5.68 4.45
C THR A 167 2.78 -6.88 3.55
N HIS A 168 1.91 -6.70 2.57
CA HIS A 168 1.49 -7.75 1.66
C HIS A 168 1.94 -7.44 0.22
N PHE A 169 2.45 -8.47 -0.46
CA PHE A 169 2.91 -8.42 -1.84
C PHE A 169 2.02 -9.33 -2.70
N ASP A 170 1.63 -8.87 -3.91
CA ASP A 170 0.84 -9.70 -4.82
C ASP A 170 1.70 -10.83 -5.41
N ASP A 171 1.38 -12.08 -5.10
CA ASP A 171 2.08 -13.27 -5.57
C ASP A 171 1.65 -13.71 -7.00
N ASP A 172 0.69 -13.02 -7.61
CA ASP A 172 0.42 -13.13 -9.05
C ASP A 172 1.39 -12.28 -9.91
N GLU A 173 2.13 -11.35 -9.30
CA GLU A 173 3.19 -10.58 -9.98
C GLU A 173 4.43 -11.43 -10.25
N GLN A 174 5.29 -10.98 -11.18
CA GLN A 174 6.58 -11.62 -11.44
C GLN A 174 7.71 -10.92 -10.68
N TRP A 175 7.97 -11.35 -9.45
CA TRP A 175 8.98 -10.78 -8.57
C TRP A 175 10.40 -11.10 -9.06
N THR A 176 11.21 -10.05 -9.21
CA THR A 176 12.63 -10.14 -9.56
C THR A 176 13.46 -9.27 -8.60
N MET A 177 14.79 -9.34 -8.69
CA MET A 177 15.68 -8.43 -7.95
C MET A 177 15.82 -7.05 -8.62
N GLY A 178 15.10 -6.78 -9.72
CA GLY A 178 15.12 -5.49 -10.40
C GLY A 178 16.43 -5.16 -11.11
N THR A 179 17.30 -6.15 -11.38
CA THR A 179 18.58 -5.96 -12.09
C THR A 179 18.43 -5.89 -13.61
N ASP A 180 17.22 -6.13 -14.13
CA ASP A 180 16.94 -6.29 -15.56
C ASP A 180 16.04 -5.15 -16.11
N GLN A 181 16.06 -3.95 -15.48
CA GLN A 181 15.31 -2.77 -15.91
C GLN A 181 16.22 -1.63 -16.39
#